data_AF-A4EMH0-F1
#
_entry.id   AF-A4EMH0-F1
#
_cell.length_a   1.000
_cell.length_b   1.000
_cell.length_c   1.000
_cell.angle_alpha   90.00
_cell.angle_beta   90.00
_cell.angle_gamma   90.00
#
_symmetry.space_group_name_H-M   'P 1'
#
loop_
_entity.id
_entity.type
_entity.pdbx_description
1 polymer ?
#
loop_
_entity_poly.entity_id
_entity_poly.type
_entity_poly.pdbx_seq_one_letter_code
_entity_poly.pdbx_strand_id
1 'polypeptide(L)'
;MGSWRMGMVKQDINDFNARVKRIKNPRNKSYYDPDLGMHIPKRVPRDQIKKKVQHDEDSYLGKFIVAMVIGAVALMFAQVVRIRFFGLSLDSDVMLALELFVAFWAMLLLSTLLRKRHIFDRIGQLAGIGAMMVAGHNLIWRWPEQMAYIYTDAHVQQVLQQTEELSLVWGAAVLTL
;
A
#
# COMPACT_ATOMS: atom_id res chain seq x y z
N MET A 1 -13.52 38.23 -54.89
CA MET A 1 -13.02 36.90 -55.29
C MET A 1 -11.53 37.00 -55.55
N GLY A 2 -10.70 36.63 -54.55
CA GLY A 2 -9.24 36.69 -54.66
C GLY A 2 -8.68 35.37 -55.18
N SER A 3 -7.99 35.42 -56.31
CA SER A 3 -7.40 34.27 -57.01
C SER A 3 -6.32 33.58 -56.15
N TRP A 4 -6.62 32.38 -55.63
CA TRP A 4 -5.62 31.48 -55.04
C TRP A 4 -4.84 30.78 -56.15
N ARG A 5 -3.81 31.44 -56.69
CA ARG A 5 -2.76 30.74 -57.43
C ARG A 5 -1.82 30.11 -56.41
N MET A 6 -1.99 28.81 -56.14
CA MET A 6 -0.91 28.00 -55.57
C MET A 6 0.19 27.88 -56.64
N GLY A 7 1.05 28.89 -56.71
CA GLY A 7 2.32 28.75 -57.37
C GLY A 7 3.15 27.75 -56.57
N MET A 8 3.53 26.63 -57.18
CA MET A 8 4.67 25.85 -56.71
C MET A 8 5.87 26.79 -56.70
N VAL A 9 6.14 27.41 -55.56
CA VAL A 9 7.38 28.15 -55.33
C VAL A 9 8.48 27.10 -55.48
N LYS A 10 9.23 27.15 -56.58
CA LYS A 10 10.42 26.32 -56.75
C LYS A 10 11.32 26.62 -55.56
N GLN A 11 11.38 25.69 -54.62
CA GLN A 11 12.26 25.81 -53.46
C GLN A 11 13.68 25.87 -54.00
N ASP A 12 14.26 27.07 -54.01
CA ASP A 12 15.63 27.26 -54.44
C ASP A 12 16.56 26.63 -53.38
N ILE A 13 17.74 26.18 -53.81
CA ILE A 13 18.79 25.66 -52.93
C ILE A 13 19.14 26.70 -51.85
N ASN A 14 19.02 27.97 -52.17
CA ASN A 14 19.19 29.08 -51.24
C ASN A 14 18.13 29.10 -50.12
N ASP A 15 16.87 28.81 -50.43
CA ASP A 15 15.79 28.70 -49.44
C ASP A 15 15.98 27.48 -48.54
N PHE A 16 16.43 26.36 -49.12
CA PHE A 16 16.79 25.18 -48.34
C PHE A 16 17.92 25.49 -47.34
N ASN A 17 18.99 26.13 -47.81
CA ASN A 17 20.11 26.53 -46.96
C ASN A 17 19.70 27.52 -45.87
N ALA A 18 18.81 28.47 -46.17
CA ALA A 18 18.26 29.41 -45.19
C ALA A 18 17.41 28.70 -44.12
N ARG A 19 16.60 27.70 -44.51
CA ARG A 19 15.85 26.85 -43.57
C ARG A 19 16.78 26.04 -42.68
N VAL A 20 17.78 25.37 -43.25
CA VAL A 20 18.78 24.59 -42.48
C VAL A 20 19.53 25.48 -41.49
N LYS A 21 19.90 26.71 -41.86
CA LYS A 21 20.58 27.66 -40.97
C LYS A 21 19.70 28.10 -39.80
N ARG A 22 18.40 28.36 -40.04
CA ARG A 22 17.41 28.67 -39.00
C ARG A 22 17.14 27.49 -38.07
N ILE A 23 17.08 26.28 -38.62
CA ILE A 23 16.94 25.04 -37.85
C ILE A 23 18.18 24.80 -37.01
N LYS A 24 19.40 25.00 -37.53
CA LYS A 24 20.67 24.74 -36.82
C LYS A 24 21.01 25.80 -35.77
N ASN A 25 20.40 26.99 -35.80
CA ASN A 25 20.66 28.06 -34.82
C ASN A 25 20.44 27.56 -33.37
N PRO A 26 21.45 27.63 -32.48
CA PRO A 26 21.34 27.19 -31.09
C PRO A 26 20.49 28.12 -30.21
N ARG A 27 20.24 29.37 -30.65
CA ARG A 27 19.34 30.32 -29.95
C ARG A 27 17.86 30.10 -30.29
N ASN A 28 17.55 29.28 -31.29
CA ASN A 28 16.18 29.06 -31.72
C ASN A 28 15.55 27.89 -30.96
N LYS A 29 14.49 28.19 -30.18
CA LYS A 29 13.80 27.19 -29.32
C LYS A 29 12.79 26.35 -30.10
N SER A 30 12.24 26.88 -31.19
CA SER A 30 11.28 26.21 -32.08
C SER A 30 11.48 26.65 -33.53
N TYR A 31 11.13 25.82 -34.51
CA TYR A 31 11.05 26.26 -35.91
C TYR A 31 9.60 26.20 -36.39
N TYR A 32 9.19 27.16 -37.21
CA TYR A 32 7.87 27.15 -37.84
C TYR A 32 7.92 26.28 -39.08
N ASP A 33 7.05 25.26 -39.13
CA ASP A 33 6.92 24.39 -40.28
C ASP A 33 5.77 24.88 -41.18
N PRO A 34 6.05 25.45 -42.36
CA PRO A 34 5.02 26.01 -43.24
C PRO A 34 4.10 24.94 -43.84
N ASP A 35 4.54 23.69 -43.92
CA ASP A 35 3.73 22.59 -44.47
C ASP A 35 2.69 22.10 -43.44
N LEU A 36 3.01 22.21 -42.14
CA LEU A 36 2.16 21.79 -41.03
C LEU A 36 1.44 22.97 -40.33
N GLY A 37 1.82 24.20 -40.64
CA GLY A 37 1.25 25.42 -40.05
C GLY A 37 1.55 25.63 -38.56
N MET A 38 2.53 24.93 -37.98
CA MET A 38 2.79 24.95 -36.54
C MET A 38 4.27 25.12 -36.16
N HIS A 39 4.53 25.59 -34.93
CA HIS A 39 5.88 25.66 -34.36
C HIS A 39 6.29 24.33 -33.72
N ILE A 40 7.34 23.71 -34.26
CA ILE A 40 7.90 22.46 -33.73
C ILE A 40 9.06 22.79 -32.76
N PRO A 41 8.98 22.41 -31.47
CA PRO A 41 10.05 22.63 -30.51
C PRO A 41 11.26 21.73 -30.82
N LYS A 42 12.47 22.32 -30.85
CA LYS A 42 13.70 21.62 -31.29
C LYS A 42 14.32 20.74 -30.20
N ARG A 43 14.07 21.07 -28.92
CA ARG A 43 14.57 20.34 -27.75
C ARG A 43 13.50 20.35 -26.69
N VAL A 44 12.79 19.24 -26.53
CA VAL A 44 12.00 19.00 -25.32
C VAL A 44 13.00 18.45 -24.29
N PRO A 45 13.22 19.14 -23.16
CA PRO A 45 14.14 18.66 -22.15
C PRO A 45 13.58 17.33 -21.60
N ARG A 46 14.45 16.35 -21.33
CA ARG A 46 14.07 14.93 -21.06
C ARG A 46 13.04 14.79 -19.93
N ASP A 47 13.05 15.73 -19.00
CA ASP A 47 12.12 15.97 -17.89
C ASP A 47 10.68 16.23 -18.34
N GLN A 48 10.45 16.85 -19.50
CA GLN A 48 9.11 17.05 -20.06
C GLN A 48 8.63 15.85 -20.90
N ILE A 49 9.53 14.96 -21.31
CA ILE A 49 9.21 13.72 -22.05
C ILE A 49 8.79 12.59 -21.08
N LYS A 50 9.20 12.67 -19.81
CA LYS A 50 8.72 11.76 -18.79
C LYS A 50 7.23 12.04 -18.57
N LYS A 51 6.36 11.18 -19.14
CA LYS A 51 4.97 11.05 -18.68
C LYS A 51 5.03 11.02 -17.14
N LYS A 52 4.35 11.96 -16.47
CA LYS A 52 4.07 11.79 -15.04
C LYS A 52 3.40 10.44 -14.95
N VAL A 53 4.11 9.45 -14.40
CA VAL A 53 3.47 8.21 -13.96
C VAL A 53 2.49 8.72 -12.91
N GLN A 54 1.21 8.79 -13.27
CA GLN A 54 0.14 8.84 -12.30
C GLN A 54 0.27 7.52 -11.56
N HIS A 55 1.11 7.51 -10.52
CA HIS A 55 0.88 6.58 -9.45
C HIS A 55 -0.52 6.92 -8.98
N ASP A 56 -1.48 6.02 -9.22
CA ASP A 56 -2.74 6.04 -8.51
C ASP A 56 -2.42 6.41 -7.07
N GLU A 57 -3.07 7.46 -6.58
CA GLU A 57 -2.85 7.94 -5.23
C GLU A 57 -3.21 6.79 -4.30
N ASP A 58 -2.21 6.00 -3.89
CA ASP A 58 -2.39 4.90 -2.98
C ASP A 58 -3.19 5.41 -1.77
N SER A 59 -4.44 4.97 -1.66
CA SER A 59 -5.34 5.43 -0.61
C SER A 59 -4.67 5.28 0.75
N TYR A 60 -4.53 6.39 1.48
CA TYR A 60 -3.97 6.40 2.83
C TYR A 60 -4.72 5.42 3.74
N LEU A 61 -6.05 5.32 3.57
CA LEU A 61 -6.89 4.34 4.25
C LEU A 61 -6.50 2.91 3.88
N GLY A 62 -6.29 2.63 2.60
CA GLY A 62 -5.87 1.30 2.14
C GLY A 62 -4.51 0.90 2.72
N LYS A 63 -3.54 1.82 2.74
CA LYS A 63 -2.24 1.60 3.39
C LYS A 63 -2.38 1.34 4.89
N PHE A 64 -3.25 2.08 5.56
CA PHE A 64 -3.54 1.91 6.98
C PHE A 64 -4.15 0.53 7.27
N ILE A 65 -5.17 0.11 6.51
CA ILE A 65 -5.82 -1.20 6.67
C ILE A 65 -4.81 -2.32 6.47
N VAL A 66 -3.96 -2.25 5.44
CA VAL A 66 -2.90 -3.24 5.22
C VAL A 66 -1.94 -3.29 6.41
N ALA A 67 -1.56 -2.15 6.97
CA ALA A 67 -0.72 -2.10 8.15
C ALA A 67 -1.40 -2.72 9.39
N MET A 68 -2.70 -2.47 9.55
CA MET A 68 -3.52 -3.07 10.62
C MET A 68 -3.58 -4.59 10.50
N VAL A 69 -3.77 -5.13 9.29
CA VAL A 69 -3.74 -6.58 9.06
C VAL A 69 -2.39 -7.18 9.44
N ILE A 70 -1.27 -6.52 9.15
CA ILE A 70 0.06 -6.98 9.55
C ILE A 70 0.17 -7.10 11.08
N GLY A 71 -0.38 -6.12 11.82
CA GLY A 71 -0.43 -6.16 13.28
C GLY A 71 -1.28 -7.31 13.82
N ALA A 72 -2.48 -7.50 13.28
CA ALA A 72 -3.38 -8.58 13.68
C ALA A 72 -2.75 -9.96 13.44
N VAL A 73 -2.14 -10.16 12.27
CA VAL A 73 -1.43 -11.40 11.92
C VAL A 73 -0.23 -11.65 12.84
N ALA A 74 0.48 -10.60 13.25
CA ALA A 74 1.59 -10.73 14.19
C ALA A 74 1.14 -11.24 15.56
N LEU A 75 0.01 -10.74 16.08
CA LEU A 75 -0.55 -11.26 17.33
C LEU A 75 -1.07 -12.68 17.17
N MET A 76 -1.77 -12.98 16.06
CA MET A 76 -2.24 -14.32 15.74
C MET A 76 -1.06 -15.32 15.71
N PHE A 77 0.06 -14.94 15.10
CA PHE A 77 1.28 -15.75 15.10
C PHE A 77 1.81 -15.99 16.52
N ALA A 78 1.87 -14.94 17.36
CA ALA A 78 2.31 -15.07 18.75
C ALA A 78 1.40 -16.03 19.55
N GLN A 79 0.08 -15.94 19.36
CA GLN A 79 -0.90 -16.84 19.96
C GLN A 79 -0.68 -18.29 19.51
N VAL A 80 -0.48 -18.53 18.20
CA VAL A 80 -0.18 -19.87 17.68
C VAL A 80 1.09 -20.43 18.29
N VAL A 81 2.16 -19.64 18.37
CA VAL A 81 3.42 -20.07 19.00
C VAL A 81 3.18 -20.47 20.46
N ARG A 82 2.52 -19.61 21.24
CA ARG A 82 2.25 -19.87 22.65
C ARG A 82 1.37 -21.11 22.87
N ILE A 83 0.24 -21.19 22.16
CA ILE A 83 -0.79 -22.20 22.39
C ILE A 83 -0.33 -23.55 21.84
N ARG A 84 0.17 -23.58 20.60
CA ARG A 84 0.42 -24.83 19.90
C ARG A 84 1.79 -25.43 20.17
N PHE A 85 2.82 -24.60 20.30
CA PHE A 85 4.18 -25.09 20.50
C PHE A 85 4.57 -25.16 21.97
N PHE A 86 4.06 -24.25 22.80
CA PHE A 86 4.37 -24.23 24.23
C PHE A 86 3.23 -24.71 25.13
N GLY A 87 2.00 -24.80 24.63
CA GLY A 87 0.85 -25.26 25.43
C GLY A 87 0.50 -24.33 26.59
N LEU A 88 0.87 -23.05 26.52
CA LEU A 88 0.73 -22.11 27.64
C LEU A 88 -0.61 -21.36 27.60
N SER A 89 -1.38 -21.44 28.68
CA SER A 89 -2.60 -20.68 28.92
C SER A 89 -2.31 -19.21 29.29
N LEU A 90 -3.31 -18.33 29.13
CA LEU A 90 -3.16 -16.89 29.39
C LEU A 90 -3.57 -16.59 30.84
N ASP A 91 -2.88 -17.19 31.81
CA ASP A 91 -3.34 -17.16 33.21
C ASP A 91 -2.68 -16.07 34.04
N SER A 92 -1.75 -15.30 33.46
CA SER A 92 -1.03 -14.24 34.18
C SER A 92 -0.64 -13.08 33.26
N ASP A 93 -0.47 -11.90 33.87
CA ASP A 93 0.02 -10.69 33.19
C ASP A 93 1.38 -10.92 32.53
N VAL A 94 2.21 -11.79 33.11
CA VAL A 94 3.52 -12.17 32.54
C VAL A 94 3.34 -12.88 31.20
N MET A 95 2.34 -13.76 31.06
CA MET A 95 2.06 -14.44 29.79
C MET A 95 1.52 -13.47 28.75
N LEU A 96 0.67 -12.51 29.15
CA LEU A 96 0.22 -11.45 28.26
C LEU A 96 1.39 -10.57 27.78
N ALA A 97 2.28 -10.17 28.69
CA ALA A 97 3.46 -9.39 28.34
C ALA A 97 4.39 -10.15 27.38
N LEU A 98 4.59 -11.46 27.60
CA LEU A 98 5.36 -12.31 26.72
C LEU A 98 4.71 -12.44 25.33
N GLU A 99 3.39 -12.64 25.27
CA GLU A 99 2.66 -12.71 24.00
C GLU A 99 2.80 -11.40 23.22
N LEU A 100 2.61 -10.25 23.88
CA LEU A 100 2.79 -8.94 23.26
C LEU A 100 4.24 -8.70 22.82
N PHE A 101 5.22 -9.18 23.58
CA PHE A 101 6.63 -9.11 23.19
C PHE A 101 6.90 -9.92 21.92
N VAL A 102 6.40 -11.15 21.84
CA VAL A 102 6.54 -11.99 20.64
C VAL A 102 5.80 -11.37 19.46
N ALA A 103 4.58 -10.87 19.67
CA ALA A 103 3.79 -10.19 18.64
C ALA A 103 4.51 -8.95 18.12
N PHE A 104 5.13 -8.15 19.00
CA PHE A 104 5.94 -7.00 18.62
C PHE A 104 7.11 -7.41 17.72
N TRP A 105 7.85 -8.46 18.09
CA TRP A 105 8.94 -8.96 17.26
C TRP A 105 8.46 -9.51 15.91
N ALA A 106 7.38 -10.29 15.90
CA ALA A 106 6.76 -10.79 14.67
C ALA A 106 6.31 -9.62 13.76
N MET A 107 5.69 -8.59 14.34
CA MET A 107 5.28 -7.37 13.64
C MET A 107 6.49 -6.66 13.02
N LEU A 108 7.59 -6.50 13.77
CA LEU A 108 8.82 -5.88 13.24
C LEU A 108 9.40 -6.68 12.08
N LEU A 109 9.44 -8.00 12.18
CA LEU A 109 9.92 -8.89 11.11
C LEU A 109 9.03 -8.79 9.87
N LEU A 110 7.72 -8.95 10.00
CA LEU A 110 6.76 -8.83 8.90
C LEU A 110 6.85 -7.46 8.22
N SER A 111 6.91 -6.39 9.01
CA SER A 111 7.09 -5.03 8.49
C SER A 111 8.39 -4.84 7.74
N THR A 112 9.45 -5.51 8.18
CA THR A 112 10.77 -5.46 7.57
C THR A 112 10.76 -6.15 6.21
N LEU A 113 10.13 -7.32 6.13
CA LEU A 113 9.95 -8.11 4.91
C LEU A 113 9.05 -7.40 3.89
N LEU A 114 7.94 -6.81 4.37
CA LEU A 114 6.95 -6.12 3.53
C LEU A 114 7.27 -4.65 3.25
N ARG A 115 8.42 -4.15 3.74
CA ARG A 115 8.87 -2.74 3.60
C ARG A 115 7.85 -1.71 4.15
N LYS A 116 7.07 -2.08 5.17
CA LYS A 116 6.06 -1.24 5.85
C LYS A 116 6.59 -0.66 7.16
N ARG A 117 7.59 0.22 7.05
CA ARG A 117 8.36 0.74 8.21
C ARG A 117 7.99 2.18 8.59
N HIS A 118 7.08 2.83 7.88
CA HIS A 118 6.73 4.22 8.16
C HIS A 118 5.96 4.35 9.47
N ILE A 119 6.05 5.51 10.13
CA ILE A 119 5.39 5.75 11.41
C ILE A 119 3.87 5.51 11.34
N PHE A 120 3.23 5.88 10.22
CA PHE A 120 1.81 5.65 10.00
C PHE A 120 1.47 4.16 9.86
N ASP A 121 2.34 3.37 9.23
CA ASP A 121 2.20 1.92 9.21
C ASP A 121 2.33 1.34 10.62
N ARG A 122 3.21 1.89 11.47
CA ARG A 122 3.37 1.43 12.86
C ARG A 122 2.11 1.65 13.68
N ILE A 123 1.47 2.81 13.55
CA ILE A 123 0.20 3.09 14.24
C ILE A 123 -0.88 2.11 13.77
N GLY A 124 -0.98 1.87 12.46
CA GLY A 124 -1.90 0.87 11.93
C GLY A 124 -1.63 -0.53 12.50
N GLN A 125 -0.37 -0.96 12.53
CA GLN A 125 0.01 -2.26 13.09
C GLN A 125 -0.34 -2.38 14.58
N LEU A 126 -0.06 -1.36 15.39
CA LEU A 126 -0.44 -1.34 16.81
C LEU A 126 -1.97 -1.40 16.98
N ALA A 127 -2.72 -0.65 16.17
CA ALA A 127 -4.17 -0.74 16.14
C ALA A 127 -4.66 -2.14 15.76
N GLY A 128 -3.96 -2.82 14.85
CA GLY A 128 -4.25 -4.19 14.45
C GLY A 128 -4.02 -5.21 15.56
N ILE A 129 -2.94 -5.07 16.33
CA ILE A 129 -2.71 -5.88 17.53
C ILE A 129 -3.86 -5.67 18.51
N GLY A 130 -4.21 -4.41 18.82
CA GLY A 130 -5.32 -4.11 19.72
C GLY A 130 -6.66 -4.67 19.24
N ALA A 131 -6.97 -4.53 17.95
CA ALA A 131 -8.19 -5.09 17.36
C ALA A 131 -8.24 -6.62 17.50
N MET A 132 -7.11 -7.31 17.28
CA MET A 132 -7.03 -8.76 17.42
C MET A 132 -7.14 -9.21 18.89
N MET A 133 -6.64 -8.43 19.85
CA MET A 133 -6.84 -8.71 21.28
C MET A 133 -8.32 -8.64 21.68
N VAL A 134 -9.03 -7.63 21.20
CA VAL A 134 -10.39 -7.30 21.65
C VAL A 134 -11.45 -8.07 20.88
N ALA A 135 -11.24 -8.32 19.59
CA ALA A 135 -12.23 -8.90 18.69
C ALA A 135 -11.75 -10.21 18.02
N GLY A 136 -10.54 -10.68 18.31
CA GLY A 136 -9.98 -11.87 17.68
C GLY A 136 -10.75 -13.16 18.00
N HIS A 137 -11.42 -13.23 19.15
CA HIS A 137 -12.29 -14.36 19.51
C HIS A 137 -13.47 -14.51 18.55
N ASN A 138 -13.94 -13.44 17.90
CA ASN A 138 -15.00 -13.53 16.89
C ASN A 138 -14.56 -14.34 15.66
N LEU A 139 -13.25 -14.39 15.37
CA LEU A 139 -12.72 -15.24 14.30
C LEU A 139 -12.89 -16.73 14.63
N ILE A 140 -12.78 -17.07 15.92
CA ILE A 140 -13.00 -18.43 16.46
C ILE A 140 -14.48 -18.77 16.43
N TRP A 141 -15.36 -17.85 16.84
CA TRP A 141 -16.81 -18.03 16.70
C TRP A 141 -17.24 -18.25 15.25
N ARG A 142 -16.65 -17.51 14.31
CA ARG A 142 -17.03 -17.60 12.90
C ARG A 142 -16.61 -18.92 12.25
N TRP A 143 -15.46 -19.47 12.64
CA TRP A 143 -14.83 -20.65 12.02
C TRP A 143 -14.17 -21.57 13.06
N PRO A 144 -14.94 -22.18 13.97
CA PRO A 144 -14.39 -22.90 15.13
C PRO A 144 -13.56 -24.12 14.71
N GLU A 145 -14.05 -24.89 13.74
CA GLU A 145 -13.34 -26.07 13.22
C GLU A 145 -11.99 -25.69 12.61
N GLN A 146 -11.95 -24.64 11.79
CA GLN A 146 -10.72 -24.17 11.14
C GLN A 146 -9.73 -23.62 12.19
N MET A 147 -10.23 -22.92 13.20
CA MET A 147 -9.39 -22.37 14.26
C MET A 147 -8.83 -23.46 15.19
N ALA A 148 -9.53 -24.59 15.36
CA ALA A 148 -8.98 -25.73 16.09
C ALA A 148 -7.75 -26.33 15.39
N TYR A 149 -7.73 -26.36 14.05
CA TYR A 149 -6.55 -26.77 13.28
C TYR A 149 -5.38 -25.80 13.40
N ILE A 150 -5.62 -24.52 13.72
CA ILE A 150 -4.58 -23.49 13.85
C ILE A 150 -4.04 -23.42 15.29
N TYR A 151 -4.93 -23.38 16.27
CA TYR A 151 -4.60 -23.34 17.69
C TYR A 151 -4.62 -24.76 18.26
N THR A 152 -5.68 -25.12 18.97
CA THR A 152 -6.02 -26.46 19.47
C THR A 152 -7.53 -26.51 19.77
N ASP A 153 -8.12 -27.71 19.84
CA ASP A 153 -9.53 -27.87 20.25
C ASP A 153 -9.79 -27.31 21.65
N ALA A 154 -8.87 -27.57 22.60
CA ALA A 154 -9.00 -27.11 23.98
C ALA A 154 -9.08 -25.58 24.08
N HIS A 155 -8.24 -24.88 23.31
CA HIS A 155 -8.26 -23.42 23.29
C HIS A 155 -9.55 -22.87 22.67
N VAL A 156 -10.02 -23.46 21.56
CA VAL A 156 -11.27 -23.03 20.92
C VAL A 156 -12.44 -23.19 21.89
N GLN A 157 -12.54 -24.34 22.56
CA GLN A 157 -13.61 -24.57 23.55
C GLN A 157 -13.52 -23.60 24.73
N GLN A 158 -12.32 -23.29 25.22
CA GLN A 158 -12.12 -22.28 26.26
C GLN A 158 -12.65 -20.91 25.81
N VAL A 159 -12.32 -20.48 24.59
CA VAL A 159 -12.79 -19.19 24.06
C VAL A 159 -14.31 -19.17 23.92
N LEU A 160 -14.93 -20.23 23.39
CA LEU A 160 -16.38 -20.33 23.25
C LEU A 160 -17.12 -20.35 24.61
N GLN A 161 -16.46 -20.81 25.67
CA GLN A 161 -17.01 -20.78 27.03
C GLN A 161 -16.85 -19.43 27.73
N GLN A 162 -15.80 -18.67 27.39
CA GLN A 162 -15.43 -17.42 28.07
C GLN A 162 -15.87 -16.15 27.34
N THR A 163 -16.29 -16.26 26.08
CA THR A 163 -16.63 -15.13 25.21
C THR A 163 -17.94 -15.37 24.48
N GLU A 164 -18.52 -14.32 23.91
CA GLU A 164 -19.74 -14.40 23.12
C GLU A 164 -19.49 -14.05 21.65
N GLU A 165 -20.34 -14.56 20.75
CA GLU A 165 -20.31 -14.19 19.34
C GLU A 165 -20.62 -12.68 19.15
N LEU A 166 -19.96 -12.05 18.17
CA LEU A 166 -20.13 -10.63 17.84
C LEU A 166 -19.95 -9.71 19.05
N SER A 167 -18.99 -10.02 19.91
CA SER A 167 -18.69 -9.21 21.10
C SER A 167 -17.28 -8.61 21.05
N LEU A 168 -17.02 -7.63 21.90
CA LEU A 168 -15.71 -7.08 22.17
C LEU A 168 -15.33 -7.41 23.62
N VAL A 169 -14.13 -7.96 23.82
CA VAL A 169 -13.61 -8.30 25.14
C VAL A 169 -12.56 -7.27 25.54
N TRP A 170 -12.81 -6.55 26.64
CA TRP A 170 -11.87 -5.58 27.21
C TRP A 170 -11.71 -5.82 28.71
N GLY A 171 -10.60 -6.45 29.10
CA GLY A 171 -10.38 -6.87 30.48
C GLY A 171 -11.47 -7.87 30.91
N ALA A 172 -12.22 -7.52 31.94
CA ALA A 172 -13.35 -8.33 32.42
C ALA A 172 -14.71 -7.97 31.77
N ALA A 173 -14.75 -6.93 30.93
CA ALA A 173 -15.98 -6.49 30.29
C ALA A 173 -16.16 -7.19 28.93
N VAL A 174 -17.37 -7.71 28.69
CA VAL A 174 -17.83 -8.20 27.39
C VAL A 174 -18.89 -7.23 26.89
N LEU A 175 -18.66 -6.62 25.73
CA LEU A 175 -19.58 -5.69 25.08
C LEU A 175 -20.15 -6.37 23.84
N THR A 176 -21.44 -6.65 23.81
CA THR A 176 -22.12 -7.20 22.64
C THR A 176 -22.39 -6.10 21.60
N LEU A 177 -22.19 -6.42 20.31
CA LEU A 177 -22.36 -5.49 19.18
C LEU A 177 -23.71 -5.67 18.47
#